data_AF-L9W7C8-F1
#
_entry.id   AF-L9W7C8-F1
#
_cell.length_a   1.000
_cell.length_b   1.000
_cell.length_c   1.000
_cell.angle_alpha   90.00
_cell.angle_beta   90.00
_cell.angle_gamma   90.00
#
_symmetry.space_group_name_H-M   'P 1'
#
loop_
_entity.id
_entity.type
_entity.pdbx_description
1 polymer ?
#
loop_
_entity_poly.entity_id
_entity_poly.type
_entity_poly.pdbx_seq_one_letter_code
_entity_poly.pdbx_strand_id
1 'polypeptide(L)'
;PSEMCIRDSIWGLYVGLTVLAASTFYLLHLLGLAPNMDLFNAVSHALTSVATAGFSPEPQSAGAFTPIAQWAIIPFMILGATNFVLLYYITQGEFRHPFESEEFRFYIAVLVSFSAIVAAIIWIDPEISDGLEPTIRHALFNVVSIVSTTGYASTDFSFWSSGATHMLFLSMFVGGMAGSTTCSIKSLRWLVTFKAFRRNLFTSIHPEAVRPLRLGDRVIDEETVRDIYAYVLLAIIIFFLLTIFVVIDAARASTAVTEFEALGASASIFLNIGPAFGMAGPMDNYAGFPTTTRAVMVVMMWVGRIEIIPVLVLLTPAFWKS
;
A
#
# COMPACT_ATOMS: atom_id res chain seq x y z
N PRO A 1 12.64 -21.99 18.13
CA PRO A 1 11.16 -21.98 18.28
C PRO A 1 10.52 -22.81 17.16
N SER A 2 9.67 -23.79 17.50
CA SER A 2 8.91 -24.55 16.50
C SER A 2 8.01 -23.61 15.70
N GLU A 3 7.86 -23.83 14.39
CA GLU A 3 7.03 -22.99 13.49
C GLU A 3 5.61 -22.73 14.04
N MET A 4 5.06 -23.70 14.76
CA MET A 4 3.76 -23.60 15.44
C MET A 4 3.70 -22.48 16.49
N CYS A 5 4.77 -22.25 17.26
CA CYS A 5 4.81 -21.20 18.29
C CYS A 5 4.87 -19.79 17.68
N ILE A 6 5.54 -19.65 16.53
CA ILE A 6 5.60 -18.39 15.79
C ILE A 6 4.24 -18.05 15.19
N ARG A 7 3.55 -19.04 14.60
CA ARG A 7 2.20 -18.85 14.04
C ARG A 7 1.20 -18.37 15.09
N ASP A 8 1.14 -19.05 16.23
CA ASP A 8 0.17 -18.72 17.28
C ASP A 8 0.46 -17.33 17.88
N SER A 9 1.73 -16.92 17.92
CA SER A 9 2.15 -15.57 18.33
C SER A 9 1.73 -14.48 17.35
N ILE A 10 1.86 -14.70 16.04
CA ILE A 10 1.44 -13.76 15.00
C ILE A 10 -0.08 -13.60 15.00
N TRP A 11 -0.81 -14.70 15.16
CA TRP A 11 -2.27 -14.65 15.23
C TRP A 11 -2.75 -13.87 16.47
N GLY A 12 -2.15 -14.12 17.63
CA GLY A 12 -2.44 -13.35 18.85
C GLY A 12 -2.15 -11.86 18.69
N LEU A 13 -1.05 -11.50 18.01
CA LEU A 13 -0.72 -10.11 17.70
C LEU A 13 -1.77 -9.46 16.77
N TYR A 14 -2.17 -10.16 15.70
CA TYR A 14 -3.19 -9.66 14.77
C TYR A 14 -4.52 -9.39 15.50
N VAL A 15 -5.02 -10.38 16.25
CA VAL A 15 -6.27 -10.24 17.01
C VAL A 15 -6.16 -9.13 18.06
N GLY A 16 -5.04 -9.07 18.78
CA GLY A 16 -4.79 -8.02 19.76
C GLY A 16 -4.80 -6.62 19.16
N LEU A 17 -4.16 -6.44 18.00
CA LEU A 17 -4.14 -5.17 17.28
C LEU A 17 -5.52 -4.79 16.76
N THR A 18 -6.30 -5.75 16.24
CA THR A 18 -7.68 -5.52 15.80
C THR A 18 -8.60 -5.14 16.96
N VAL A 19 -8.50 -5.83 18.10
CA VAL A 19 -9.30 -5.49 19.30
C VAL A 19 -8.92 -4.11 19.82
N LEU A 20 -7.63 -3.77 19.83
CA LEU A 20 -7.15 -2.45 20.21
C LEU A 20 -7.72 -1.36 19.28
N ALA A 21 -7.72 -1.60 17.96
CA ALA A 21 -8.30 -0.68 16.98
C ALA A 21 -9.81 -0.50 17.21
N ALA A 22 -10.57 -1.60 17.32
CA ALA A 22 -12.02 -1.55 17.52
C ALA A 22 -12.37 -0.82 18.82
N SER A 23 -11.64 -1.09 19.90
CA SER A 23 -11.84 -0.43 21.20
C SER A 23 -11.53 1.06 21.11
N THR A 24 -10.47 1.45 20.40
CA THR A 24 -10.10 2.85 20.20
C THR A 24 -11.17 3.60 19.41
N PHE A 25 -11.64 3.04 18.30
CA PHE A 25 -12.67 3.65 17.47
C PHE A 25 -14.01 3.76 18.21
N TYR A 26 -14.41 2.71 18.92
CA TYR A 26 -15.65 2.74 19.71
C TYR A 26 -15.57 3.69 20.91
N LEU A 27 -14.41 3.83 21.53
CA LEU A 27 -14.20 4.81 22.61
C LEU A 27 -14.39 6.25 22.11
N LEU A 28 -13.93 6.58 20.89
CA LEU A 28 -14.17 7.90 20.30
C LEU A 28 -15.66 8.19 20.10
N HIS A 29 -16.46 7.17 19.77
CA HIS A 29 -17.91 7.30 19.71
C HIS A 29 -18.53 7.53 21.09
N LEU A 30 -18.14 6.75 22.10
CA LEU A 30 -18.64 6.91 23.48
C LEU A 30 -18.31 8.27 24.08
N LEU A 31 -17.16 8.86 23.73
CA LEU A 31 -16.76 10.21 24.14
C LEU A 31 -17.49 11.33 23.36
N GLY A 32 -18.36 10.99 22.40
CA GLY A 32 -19.07 11.94 21.56
C GLY A 32 -18.19 12.63 20.51
N LEU A 33 -16.95 12.17 20.32
CA LEU A 33 -15.97 12.75 19.40
C LEU A 33 -16.11 12.23 17.95
N ALA A 34 -16.70 11.04 17.79
CA ALA A 34 -16.96 10.42 16.49
C ALA A 34 -18.37 9.77 16.47
N PRO A 35 -19.45 10.57 16.32
CA PRO A 35 -20.82 10.07 16.44
C PRO A 35 -21.16 8.98 15.41
N ASN A 36 -20.62 9.06 14.19
CA ASN A 36 -20.85 8.08 13.13
C ASN A 36 -20.04 6.78 13.31
N MET A 37 -19.08 6.73 14.23
CA MET A 37 -18.23 5.56 14.51
C MET A 37 -18.91 4.61 15.49
N ASP A 38 -20.15 4.21 15.20
CA ASP A 38 -20.89 3.26 16.03
C ASP A 38 -20.20 1.90 16.17
N LEU A 39 -20.77 0.97 16.94
CA LEU A 39 -20.13 -0.32 17.18
C LEU A 39 -19.83 -1.10 15.88
N PHE A 40 -20.73 -1.02 14.90
CA PHE A 40 -20.55 -1.73 13.63
C PHE A 40 -19.44 -1.09 12.79
N ASN A 41 -19.41 0.24 12.68
CA ASN A 41 -18.36 0.97 12.00
C ASN A 41 -17.00 0.78 12.69
N ALA A 42 -16.95 0.81 14.02
CA ALA A 42 -15.72 0.61 14.79
C ALA A 42 -15.11 -0.77 14.56
N VAL A 43 -15.91 -1.84 14.64
CA VAL A 43 -15.43 -3.22 14.41
C VAL A 43 -15.05 -3.44 12.95
N SER A 44 -15.89 -2.95 12.02
CA SER A 44 -15.64 -3.11 10.57
C SER A 44 -14.35 -2.42 10.15
N HIS A 45 -14.15 -1.17 10.55
CA HIS A 45 -12.93 -0.42 10.24
C HIS A 45 -11.70 -1.00 10.93
N ALA A 46 -11.83 -1.55 12.15
CA ALA A 46 -10.72 -2.22 12.80
C ALA A 46 -10.25 -3.46 12.04
N LEU A 47 -11.18 -4.28 11.56
CA LEU A 47 -10.88 -5.45 10.73
C LEU A 47 -10.19 -5.05 9.43
N THR A 48 -10.70 -4.02 8.75
CA THR A 48 -10.21 -3.66 7.41
C THR A 48 -8.98 -2.74 7.43
N SER A 49 -8.74 -2.00 8.52
CA SER A 49 -7.50 -1.24 8.74
C SER A 49 -6.30 -2.16 9.00
N VAL A 50 -6.45 -3.13 9.91
CA VAL A 50 -5.35 -4.01 10.32
C VAL A 50 -5.04 -5.06 9.25
N ALA A 51 -6.05 -5.52 8.51
CA ALA A 51 -5.87 -6.45 7.39
C ALA A 51 -5.39 -5.75 6.09
N THR A 52 -5.28 -4.42 6.09
CA THR A 52 -5.02 -3.58 4.90
C THR A 52 -5.95 -3.94 3.74
N ALA A 53 -7.26 -3.89 4.00
CA ALA A 53 -8.30 -4.35 3.09
C ALA A 53 -9.23 -3.24 2.57
N GLY A 54 -9.36 -2.12 3.29
CA GLY A 54 -10.01 -0.90 2.76
C GLY A 54 -11.51 -0.88 2.66
N PHE A 55 -12.19 -2.00 2.90
CA PHE A 55 -13.65 -2.01 2.88
C PHE A 55 -14.22 -1.16 4.02
N SER A 56 -15.20 -0.32 3.69
CA SER A 56 -15.95 0.50 4.62
C SER A 56 -17.45 0.22 4.45
N PRO A 57 -18.23 0.17 5.54
CA PRO A 57 -19.69 0.22 5.47
C PRO A 57 -20.21 1.54 4.90
N GLU A 58 -19.43 2.62 5.01
CA GLU A 58 -19.80 3.96 4.57
C GLU A 58 -19.34 4.22 3.13
N PRO A 59 -20.21 4.75 2.23
CA PRO A 59 -19.84 5.07 0.85
C PRO A 59 -18.69 6.07 0.74
N GLN A 60 -18.59 7.00 1.68
CA GLN A 60 -17.50 8.00 1.72
C GLN A 60 -16.23 7.48 2.39
N SER A 61 -16.12 6.17 2.64
CA SER A 61 -14.97 5.56 3.31
C SER A 61 -14.68 6.26 4.65
N ALA A 62 -13.43 6.64 4.91
CA ALA A 62 -13.05 7.38 6.11
C ALA A 62 -13.50 8.86 6.10
N GLY A 63 -13.93 9.38 4.95
CA GLY A 63 -14.50 10.73 4.81
C GLY A 63 -15.83 10.92 5.55
N ALA A 64 -16.55 9.83 5.86
CA ALA A 64 -17.78 9.87 6.66
C ALA A 64 -17.55 10.17 8.16
N PHE A 65 -16.30 10.11 8.62
CA PHE A 65 -15.95 10.31 10.03
C PHE A 65 -15.24 11.62 10.30
N THR A 66 -15.32 12.05 11.56
CA THR A 66 -14.71 13.27 12.08
C THR A 66 -13.17 13.25 11.95
N PRO A 67 -12.49 14.42 11.89
CA PRO A 67 -11.03 14.50 11.81
C PRO A 67 -10.29 13.63 12.83
N ILE A 68 -10.79 13.56 14.06
CA ILE A 68 -10.17 12.78 15.14
C ILE A 68 -10.23 11.27 14.89
N ALA A 69 -11.32 10.77 14.29
CA ALA A 69 -11.41 9.37 13.89
C ALA A 69 -10.43 9.04 12.75
N GLN A 70 -10.29 9.95 11.77
CA GLN A 70 -9.32 9.79 10.69
C GLN A 70 -7.88 9.73 11.22
N TRP A 71 -7.54 10.62 12.16
CA TRP A 71 -6.25 10.58 12.87
C TRP A 71 -6.03 9.27 13.62
N ALA A 72 -7.09 8.72 14.25
CA ALA A 72 -7.01 7.46 14.96
C ALA A 72 -6.82 6.25 14.04
N ILE A 73 -7.32 6.28 12.80
CA ILE A 73 -7.19 5.19 11.82
C ILE A 73 -5.75 5.07 11.28
N ILE A 74 -5.08 6.20 11.03
CA ILE A 74 -3.70 6.27 10.49
C ILE A 74 -2.72 5.31 11.17
N PRO A 75 -2.54 5.31 12.51
CA PRO A 75 -1.58 4.42 13.16
C PRO A 75 -1.90 2.94 12.94
N PHE A 76 -3.17 2.54 12.88
CA PHE A 76 -3.52 1.14 12.64
C PHE A 76 -3.24 0.70 11.20
N MET A 77 -3.37 1.60 10.20
CA MET A 77 -2.93 1.34 8.83
C MET A 77 -1.40 1.15 8.76
N ILE A 78 -0.64 2.01 9.44
CA ILE A 78 0.83 1.91 9.50
C ILE A 78 1.25 0.60 10.18
N LEU A 79 0.61 0.23 11.30
CA LEU A 79 0.90 -1.00 12.01
C LEU A 79 0.53 -2.24 11.18
N GLY A 80 -0.64 -2.27 10.53
CA GLY A 80 -1.02 -3.37 9.63
C GLY A 80 -0.05 -3.57 8.46
N ALA A 81 0.52 -2.47 7.94
CA ALA A 81 1.53 -2.51 6.88
C ALA A 81 2.98 -2.69 7.37
N THR A 82 3.20 -2.74 8.69
CA THR A 82 4.50 -3.04 9.30
C THR A 82 4.72 -4.55 9.35
N ASN A 83 5.98 -4.98 9.35
CA ASN A 83 6.32 -6.40 9.50
C ASN A 83 5.88 -6.92 10.88
N PHE A 84 5.05 -7.97 10.89
CA PHE A 84 4.48 -8.54 12.13
C PHE A 84 5.55 -9.12 13.06
N VAL A 85 6.70 -9.55 12.53
CA VAL A 85 7.84 -10.01 13.35
C VAL A 85 8.45 -8.83 14.13
N LEU A 86 8.55 -7.65 13.51
CA LEU A 86 9.02 -6.45 14.19
C LEU A 86 8.04 -5.95 15.25
N LEU A 87 6.74 -6.03 14.96
CA LEU A 87 5.70 -5.75 15.94
C LEU A 87 5.74 -6.72 17.13
N TYR A 88 6.05 -7.99 16.89
CA TYR A 88 6.24 -8.96 17.97
C TYR A 88 7.40 -8.59 18.89
N TYR A 89 8.54 -8.11 18.38
CA TYR A 89 9.64 -7.63 19.25
C TYR A 89 9.22 -6.46 20.15
N ILE A 90 8.35 -5.57 19.67
CA ILE A 90 7.78 -4.49 20.49
C ILE A 90 6.99 -5.05 21.67
N THR A 91 6.19 -6.11 21.47
CA THR A 91 5.39 -6.70 22.57
C THR A 91 6.26 -7.42 23.61
N GLN A 92 7.48 -7.80 23.27
CA GLN A 92 8.48 -8.34 24.20
C GLN A 92 9.27 -7.25 24.95
N GLY A 93 8.97 -5.97 24.72
CA GLY A 93 9.64 -4.84 25.37
C GLY A 93 10.88 -4.30 24.64
N GLU A 94 11.19 -4.81 23.44
CA GLU A 94 12.33 -4.38 22.63
C GLU A 94 11.99 -3.18 21.72
N PHE A 95 11.56 -2.06 22.33
CA PHE A 95 11.09 -0.88 21.60
C PHE A 95 12.13 -0.23 20.68
N ARG A 96 13.43 -0.50 20.87
CA ARG A 96 14.52 0.06 20.05
C ARG A 96 14.73 -0.70 18.74
N HIS A 97 14.45 -2.00 18.72
CA HIS A 97 14.75 -2.88 17.59
C HIS A 97 14.11 -2.43 16.26
N PRO A 98 12.85 -1.94 16.22
CA PRO A 98 12.26 -1.42 14.99
C PRO A 98 13.01 -0.23 14.38
N PHE A 99 13.56 0.65 15.21
CA PHE A 99 14.28 1.83 14.73
C PHE A 99 15.67 1.51 14.17
N GLU A 100 16.22 0.34 14.53
CA GLU A 100 17.47 -0.16 13.97
C GLU A 100 17.26 -0.78 12.58
N SER A 101 16.05 -1.31 12.32
CA SER A 101 15.67 -1.85 11.01
C SER A 101 15.78 -0.79 9.91
N GLU A 102 16.61 -1.07 8.91
CA GLU A 102 16.73 -0.23 7.72
C GLU A 102 15.44 -0.19 6.91
N GLU A 103 14.70 -1.31 6.85
CA GLU A 103 13.43 -1.39 6.15
C GLU A 103 12.36 -0.52 6.81
N PHE A 104 12.25 -0.58 8.15
CA PHE A 104 11.29 0.25 8.88
C PHE A 104 11.59 1.74 8.71
N ARG A 105 12.86 2.13 8.82
CA ARG A 105 13.28 3.51 8.57
C ARG A 105 13.00 3.97 7.14
N PHE A 106 13.24 3.11 6.15
CA PHE A 106 12.89 3.39 4.76
C PHE A 106 11.39 3.55 4.57
N TYR A 107 10.58 2.65 5.12
CA TYR A 107 9.12 2.71 5.07
C TYR A 107 8.56 4.01 5.68
N ILE A 108 9.00 4.38 6.89
CA ILE A 108 8.58 5.64 7.52
C ILE A 108 9.06 6.85 6.71
N ALA A 109 10.29 6.83 6.17
CA ALA A 109 10.79 7.91 5.32
C ALA A 109 9.95 8.07 4.03
N VAL A 110 9.51 6.97 3.42
CA VAL A 110 8.57 6.99 2.29
C VAL A 110 7.26 7.65 2.70
N LEU A 111 6.63 7.20 3.79
CA LEU A 111 5.36 7.79 4.25
C LEU A 111 5.47 9.30 4.50
N VAL A 112 6.50 9.73 5.24
CA VAL A 112 6.72 11.14 5.57
C VAL A 112 7.02 11.96 4.31
N SER A 113 7.89 11.48 3.42
CA SER A 113 8.27 12.21 2.21
C SER A 113 7.11 12.37 1.23
N PHE A 114 6.38 11.30 0.91
CA PHE A 114 5.21 11.40 0.04
C PHE A 114 4.12 12.28 0.66
N SER A 115 3.84 12.14 1.96
CA SER A 115 2.84 12.96 2.64
C SER A 115 3.22 14.43 2.66
N ALA A 116 4.49 14.75 2.90
CA ALA A 116 4.98 16.13 2.90
C ALA A 116 4.92 16.76 1.50
N ILE A 117 5.27 16.01 0.45
CA ILE A 117 5.18 16.48 -0.94
C ILE A 117 3.72 16.72 -1.33
N VAL A 118 2.82 15.77 -1.04
CA VAL A 118 1.38 15.92 -1.33
C VAL A 118 0.78 17.09 -0.54
N ALA A 119 1.11 17.22 0.76
CA ALA A 119 0.66 18.34 1.58
C ALA A 119 1.16 19.68 1.03
N ALA A 120 2.41 19.76 0.58
CA ALA A 120 2.96 20.97 -0.02
C ALA A 120 2.26 21.33 -1.34
N ILE A 121 1.96 20.35 -2.19
CA ILE A 121 1.23 20.58 -3.44
C ILE A 121 -0.19 21.08 -3.16
N ILE A 122 -0.91 20.46 -2.22
CA ILE A 122 -2.26 20.90 -1.83
C ILE A 122 -2.22 22.29 -1.20
N TRP A 123 -1.25 22.57 -0.34
CA TRP A 123 -1.12 23.85 0.35
C TRP A 123 -0.95 25.04 -0.60
N ILE A 124 -0.25 24.84 -1.71
CA ILE A 124 -0.01 25.88 -2.73
C ILE A 124 -1.25 26.11 -3.60
N ASP A 125 -2.18 25.16 -3.64
CA ASP A 125 -3.43 25.27 -4.40
C ASP A 125 -4.54 25.94 -3.55
N PRO A 126 -4.89 27.21 -3.82
CA PRO A 126 -5.84 27.96 -3.00
C PRO A 126 -7.28 27.44 -3.11
N GLU A 127 -7.59 26.68 -4.17
CA GLU A 127 -8.94 26.14 -4.39
C GLU A 127 -9.23 24.89 -3.55
N ILE A 128 -8.16 24.21 -3.08
CA ILE A 128 -8.25 22.94 -2.35
C ILE A 128 -7.88 23.11 -0.87
N SER A 129 -7.03 24.09 -0.55
CA SER A 129 -6.49 24.26 0.81
C SER A 129 -7.54 24.79 1.79
N ASP A 130 -8.12 23.90 2.60
CA ASP A 130 -9.03 24.23 3.72
C ASP A 130 -8.30 24.60 5.03
N GLY A 131 -7.02 24.99 4.94
CA GLY A 131 -6.15 25.31 6.07
C GLY A 131 -5.13 24.23 6.40
N LEU A 132 -4.26 24.52 7.39
CA LEU A 132 -3.05 23.73 7.62
C LEU A 132 -3.33 22.33 8.17
N GLU A 133 -4.20 22.20 9.18
CA GLU A 133 -4.54 20.90 9.77
C GLU A 133 -5.23 19.97 8.76
N PRO A 134 -6.28 20.41 8.03
CA PRO A 134 -6.93 19.53 7.06
C PRO A 134 -5.99 19.10 5.95
N THR A 135 -5.15 20.02 5.45
CA THR A 135 -4.16 19.71 4.41
C THR A 135 -3.20 18.62 4.86
N ILE A 136 -2.63 18.74 6.06
CA ILE A 136 -1.70 17.74 6.60
C ILE A 136 -2.42 16.41 6.83
N ARG A 137 -3.60 16.42 7.44
CA ARG A 137 -4.38 15.22 7.72
C ARG A 137 -4.74 14.48 6.45
N HIS A 138 -5.32 15.17 5.46
CA HIS A 138 -5.77 14.55 4.21
C HIS A 138 -4.59 14.03 3.38
N ALA A 139 -3.48 14.77 3.31
CA ALA A 139 -2.27 14.31 2.62
C ALA A 139 -1.70 13.04 3.29
N LEU A 140 -1.50 13.08 4.61
CA LEU A 140 -0.96 11.94 5.35
C LEU A 140 -1.89 10.74 5.30
N PHE A 141 -3.20 10.94 5.50
CA PHE A 141 -4.18 9.87 5.51
C PHE A 141 -4.21 9.13 4.17
N ASN A 142 -4.34 9.85 3.05
CA ASN A 142 -4.44 9.24 1.74
C ASN A 142 -3.11 8.61 1.29
N VAL A 143 -1.96 9.21 1.61
CA VAL A 143 -0.65 8.60 1.34
C VAL A 143 -0.45 7.32 2.15
N VAL A 144 -0.72 7.35 3.47
CA VAL A 144 -0.61 6.17 4.32
C VAL A 144 -1.56 5.09 3.81
N SER A 145 -2.79 5.43 3.48
CA SER A 145 -3.79 4.51 2.95
C SER A 145 -3.33 3.81 1.67
N ILE A 146 -2.77 4.56 0.70
CA ILE A 146 -2.28 3.99 -0.57
C ILE A 146 -1.02 3.14 -0.36
N VAL A 147 -0.03 3.65 0.35
CA VAL A 147 1.26 2.96 0.57
C VAL A 147 1.08 1.70 1.43
N SER A 148 0.20 1.76 2.43
CA SER A 148 -0.18 0.59 3.23
C SER A 148 -1.09 -0.38 2.47
N THR A 149 -1.47 -0.07 1.23
CA THR A 149 -2.49 -0.80 0.46
C THR A 149 -3.78 -1.02 1.24
N THR A 150 -4.11 -0.09 2.16
CA THR A 150 -5.39 -0.14 2.87
C THR A 150 -6.49 0.32 1.95
N GLY A 151 -6.35 1.45 1.27
CA GLY A 151 -7.34 1.87 0.26
C GLY A 151 -8.56 2.63 0.79
N TYR A 152 -8.49 3.17 2.00
CA TYR A 152 -9.44 4.21 2.42
C TYR A 152 -9.15 5.56 1.77
N ALA A 153 -10.16 6.40 1.77
CA ALA A 153 -10.02 7.81 1.43
C ALA A 153 -10.63 8.69 2.51
N SER A 154 -9.91 9.75 2.88
CA SER A 154 -10.43 10.78 3.80
C SER A 154 -11.16 11.91 3.09
N THR A 155 -10.91 12.07 1.80
CA THR A 155 -11.53 13.04 0.91
C THR A 155 -11.43 12.52 -0.52
N ASP A 156 -12.23 13.07 -1.43
CA ASP A 156 -12.16 12.72 -2.83
C ASP A 156 -10.98 13.42 -3.51
N PHE A 157 -9.86 12.71 -3.59
CA PHE A 157 -8.65 13.20 -4.22
C PHE A 157 -8.74 13.25 -5.76
N SER A 158 -9.88 12.87 -6.38
CA SER A 158 -10.11 13.10 -7.81
C SER A 158 -10.20 14.58 -8.16
N PHE A 159 -10.59 15.41 -7.19
CA PHE A 159 -10.64 16.87 -7.32
C PHE A 159 -9.31 17.55 -6.99
N TRP A 160 -8.29 16.79 -6.60
CA TRP A 160 -6.99 17.38 -6.32
C TRP A 160 -6.26 17.78 -7.59
N SER A 161 -5.32 18.73 -7.46
CA SER A 161 -4.47 19.14 -8.57
C SER A 161 -3.73 17.96 -9.18
N SER A 162 -3.45 18.03 -10.49
CA SER A 162 -2.77 16.97 -11.22
C SER A 162 -1.44 16.56 -10.58
N GLY A 163 -0.72 17.51 -9.97
CA GLY A 163 0.51 17.21 -9.24
C GLY A 163 0.28 16.26 -8.06
N ALA A 164 -0.77 16.50 -7.26
CA ALA A 164 -1.09 15.67 -6.11
C ALA A 164 -1.57 14.28 -6.53
N THR A 165 -2.44 14.19 -7.55
CA THR A 165 -2.94 12.90 -8.05
C THR A 165 -1.83 12.05 -8.66
N HIS A 166 -0.88 12.63 -9.40
CA HIS A 166 0.28 11.89 -9.92
C HIS A 166 1.23 11.45 -8.80
N MET A 167 1.38 12.25 -7.74
CA MET A 167 2.17 11.83 -6.57
C MET A 167 1.51 10.67 -5.80
N LEU A 168 0.18 10.67 -5.67
CA LEU A 168 -0.56 9.52 -5.14
C LEU A 168 -0.43 8.31 -6.07
N PHE A 169 -0.49 8.49 -7.38
CA PHE A 169 -0.27 7.41 -8.34
C PHE A 169 1.14 6.79 -8.22
N LEU A 170 2.17 7.60 -7.99
CA LEU A 170 3.53 7.08 -7.75
C LEU A 170 3.62 6.30 -6.43
N SER A 171 2.91 6.74 -5.39
CA SER A 171 2.94 6.06 -4.09
C SER A 171 2.30 4.67 -4.13
N MET A 172 1.38 4.42 -5.09
CA MET A 172 0.77 3.10 -5.33
C MET A 172 1.80 2.00 -5.53
N PHE A 173 2.93 2.30 -6.19
CA PHE A 173 3.98 1.33 -6.49
C PHE A 173 4.87 1.01 -5.29
N VAL A 174 4.76 1.74 -4.18
CA VAL A 174 5.52 1.47 -2.96
C VAL A 174 4.58 0.91 -1.91
N GLY A 175 4.75 -0.38 -1.61
CA GLY A 175 3.96 -1.08 -0.59
C GLY A 175 4.56 -1.01 0.81
N GLY A 176 3.84 -1.60 1.75
CA GLY A 176 4.32 -1.86 3.11
C GLY A 176 5.51 -2.84 3.18
N MET A 177 5.87 -3.19 4.41
CA MET A 177 7.05 -3.99 4.70
C MET A 177 6.88 -5.46 4.27
N ALA A 178 7.99 -6.14 4.01
CA ALA A 178 8.00 -7.59 3.88
C ALA A 178 7.49 -8.24 5.18
N GLY A 179 6.63 -9.26 5.07
CA GLY A 179 6.00 -9.88 6.24
C GLY A 179 4.82 -9.09 6.85
N SER A 180 4.29 -8.11 6.12
CA SER A 180 3.01 -7.44 6.41
C SER A 180 1.86 -7.97 5.56
N THR A 181 0.63 -7.52 5.82
CA THR A 181 -0.60 -7.92 5.08
C THR A 181 -0.77 -7.25 3.70
N THR A 182 0.16 -6.38 3.30
CA THR A 182 0.09 -5.59 2.06
C THR A 182 0.32 -6.45 0.80
N CYS A 183 0.06 -5.91 -0.40
CA CYS A 183 0.28 -6.62 -1.67
C CYS A 183 1.20 -5.92 -2.67
N SER A 184 1.31 -4.60 -2.60
CA SER A 184 2.11 -3.82 -3.55
C SER A 184 3.60 -4.22 -3.50
N ILE A 185 4.41 -3.67 -4.41
CA ILE A 185 5.85 -3.91 -4.43
C ILE A 185 6.44 -3.48 -3.09
N LYS A 186 6.80 -4.48 -2.27
CA LYS A 186 7.20 -4.31 -0.88
C LYS A 186 8.33 -3.28 -0.73
N SER A 187 8.30 -2.50 0.34
CA SER A 187 9.32 -1.49 0.64
C SER A 187 10.75 -2.07 0.65
N LEU A 188 10.92 -3.32 1.09
CA LEU A 188 12.19 -4.03 1.05
C LEU A 188 12.79 -4.12 -0.37
N ARG A 189 11.96 -4.43 -1.37
CA ARG A 189 12.41 -4.58 -2.76
C ARG A 189 12.94 -3.27 -3.29
N TRP A 190 12.22 -2.17 -3.05
CA TRP A 190 12.68 -0.82 -3.39
C TRP A 190 13.97 -0.44 -2.67
N LEU A 191 14.08 -0.70 -1.35
CA LEU A 191 15.28 -0.41 -0.58
C LEU A 191 16.51 -1.13 -1.16
N VAL A 192 16.39 -2.42 -1.48
CA VAL A 192 17.48 -3.20 -2.09
C VAL A 192 17.79 -2.68 -3.49
N THR A 193 16.77 -2.41 -4.32
CA THR A 193 16.94 -1.82 -5.66
C THR A 193 17.71 -0.49 -5.61
N PHE A 194 17.37 0.42 -4.69
CA PHE A 194 18.07 1.69 -4.54
C PHE A 194 19.51 1.51 -4.05
N LYS A 195 19.74 0.61 -3.09
CA LYS A 195 21.10 0.29 -2.60
C LYS A 195 21.96 -0.33 -3.71
N ALA A 196 21.41 -1.26 -4.48
CA ALA A 196 22.07 -1.90 -5.61
C ALA A 196 22.37 -0.89 -6.71
N PHE A 197 21.44 0.01 -7.03
CA PHE A 197 21.66 1.08 -7.99
C PHE A 197 22.82 2.01 -7.56
N ARG A 198 22.83 2.46 -6.30
CA ARG A 198 23.92 3.29 -5.75
C ARG A 198 25.26 2.56 -5.76
N ARG A 199 25.27 1.26 -5.45
CA ARG A 199 26.47 0.42 -5.55
C ARG A 199 26.96 0.35 -6.99
N ASN A 200 26.08 0.05 -7.94
CA ASN A 200 26.44 -0.10 -9.35
C ASN A 200 27.02 1.20 -9.91
N LEU A 201 26.43 2.36 -9.59
CA LEU A 201 27.01 3.67 -9.90
C LEU A 201 28.43 3.83 -9.34
N PHE A 202 28.65 3.43 -8.09
CA PHE A 202 29.96 3.53 -7.45
C PHE A 202 31.00 2.63 -8.12
N THR A 203 30.66 1.38 -8.43
CA THR A 203 31.56 0.41 -9.06
C THR A 203 31.78 0.69 -10.54
N SER A 204 30.84 1.35 -11.23
CA SER A 204 31.07 1.87 -12.58
C SER A 204 32.17 2.94 -12.61
N ILE A 205 32.34 3.71 -11.53
CA ILE A 205 33.42 4.68 -11.38
C ILE A 205 34.70 4.00 -10.85
N HIS A 206 34.57 3.00 -9.99
CA HIS A 206 35.69 2.28 -9.35
C HIS A 206 35.62 0.77 -9.66
N PRO A 207 36.07 0.34 -10.86
CA PRO A 207 35.86 -1.03 -11.34
C PRO A 207 36.57 -2.12 -10.51
N GLU A 208 37.63 -1.76 -9.79
CA GLU A 208 38.35 -2.70 -8.90
C GLU A 208 37.70 -2.82 -7.50
N ALA A 209 36.74 -1.96 -7.16
CA ALA A 209 36.13 -1.95 -5.84
C ALA A 209 35.06 -3.05 -5.69
N VAL A 210 35.29 -4.01 -4.79
CA VAL A 210 34.27 -5.00 -4.40
C VAL A 210 33.46 -4.46 -3.23
N ARG A 211 32.19 -4.11 -3.49
CA ARG A 211 31.29 -3.55 -2.47
C ARG A 211 30.07 -4.45 -2.28
N PRO A 212 30.03 -5.35 -1.27
CA PRO A 212 28.87 -6.19 -1.03
C PRO A 212 27.65 -5.34 -0.64
N LEU A 213 26.46 -5.74 -1.08
CA LEU A 213 25.21 -5.11 -0.66
C LEU A 213 24.82 -5.64 0.71
N ARG A 214 24.55 -4.75 1.66
CA ARG A 214 24.18 -5.10 3.03
C ARG A 214 22.81 -4.57 3.41
N LEU A 215 22.07 -5.38 4.16
CA LEU A 215 20.83 -5.01 4.84
C LEU A 215 21.01 -5.27 6.34
N GLY A 216 21.18 -4.20 7.11
CA GLY A 216 21.72 -4.29 8.47
C GLY A 216 23.08 -5.00 8.47
N ASP A 217 23.25 -5.99 9.34
CA ASP A 217 24.49 -6.75 9.48
C ASP A 217 24.64 -7.90 8.47
N ARG A 218 23.62 -8.16 7.65
CA ARG A 218 23.62 -9.27 6.69
C ARG A 218 24.01 -8.80 5.30
N VAL A 219 24.89 -9.56 4.64
CA VAL A 219 25.20 -9.40 3.21
C VAL A 219 24.09 -10.08 2.41
N ILE A 220 23.52 -9.36 1.45
CA ILE A 220 22.60 -9.93 0.47
C ILE A 220 23.42 -10.46 -0.69
N ASP A 221 23.12 -11.70 -1.09
CA ASP A 221 23.70 -12.38 -2.22
C ASP A 221 23.25 -11.77 -3.57
N GLU A 222 24.09 -11.88 -4.58
CA GLU A 222 23.79 -11.31 -5.91
C GLU A 222 22.60 -11.98 -6.61
N GLU A 223 22.31 -13.24 -6.27
CA GLU A 223 21.14 -13.94 -6.79
C GLU A 223 19.85 -13.30 -6.27
N THR A 224 19.73 -13.09 -4.96
CA THR A 224 18.60 -12.34 -4.37
C THR A 224 18.47 -10.94 -4.97
N VAL A 225 19.57 -10.21 -5.21
CA VAL A 225 19.52 -8.88 -5.84
C VAL A 225 18.95 -8.97 -7.27
N ARG A 226 19.40 -9.95 -8.05
CA ARG A 226 18.90 -10.20 -9.42
C ARG A 226 17.43 -10.59 -9.42
N ASP A 227 17.00 -11.42 -8.48
CA ASP A 227 15.61 -11.86 -8.36
C ASP A 227 14.69 -10.68 -7.99
N ILE A 228 15.15 -9.77 -7.13
CA ILE A 228 14.43 -8.53 -6.82
C ILE A 228 14.30 -7.64 -8.06
N TYR A 229 15.37 -7.46 -8.84
CA TYR A 229 15.28 -6.71 -10.09
C TYR A 229 14.33 -7.34 -11.11
N ALA A 230 14.39 -8.67 -11.28
CA ALA A 230 13.50 -9.41 -12.15
C ALA A 230 12.04 -9.25 -11.71
N TYR A 231 11.77 -9.33 -10.40
CA TYR A 231 10.44 -9.09 -9.85
C TYR A 231 9.92 -7.69 -10.17
N VAL A 232 10.71 -6.64 -9.87
CA VAL A 232 10.28 -5.24 -10.09
C VAL A 232 10.02 -4.98 -11.57
N LEU A 233 10.90 -5.46 -12.45
CA LEU A 233 10.72 -5.33 -13.90
C LEU A 233 9.45 -6.04 -14.38
N LEU A 234 9.23 -7.27 -13.93
CA LEU A 234 8.06 -8.05 -14.30
C LEU A 234 6.75 -7.43 -13.80
N ALA A 235 6.75 -6.89 -12.57
CA ALA A 235 5.61 -6.16 -12.02
C ALA A 235 5.22 -4.96 -12.91
N ILE A 236 6.22 -4.19 -13.35
CA ILE A 236 6.00 -3.04 -14.25
C ILE A 236 5.47 -3.50 -15.62
N ILE A 237 6.01 -4.59 -16.18
CA ILE A 237 5.54 -5.14 -17.45
C ILE A 237 4.07 -5.59 -17.36
N ILE A 238 3.71 -6.36 -16.33
CA ILE A 238 2.33 -6.84 -16.15
C ILE A 238 1.37 -5.66 -15.96
N PHE A 239 1.77 -4.66 -15.17
CA PHE A 239 1.03 -3.42 -14.98
C PHE A 239 0.73 -2.71 -16.32
N PHE A 240 1.73 -2.52 -17.18
CA PHE A 240 1.52 -1.88 -18.48
C PHE A 240 0.70 -2.75 -19.44
N LEU A 241 0.88 -4.07 -19.44
CA LEU A 241 0.05 -4.99 -20.23
C LEU A 241 -1.42 -4.92 -19.82
N LEU A 242 -1.69 -4.86 -18.51
CA LEU A 242 -3.04 -4.67 -17.99
C LEU A 242 -3.62 -3.31 -18.42
N THR A 243 -2.81 -2.25 -18.34
CA THR A 243 -3.23 -0.90 -18.79
C THR A 243 -3.62 -0.91 -20.27
N ILE A 244 -2.79 -1.49 -21.13
CA ILE A 244 -3.07 -1.61 -22.56
C ILE A 244 -4.38 -2.39 -22.79
N PHE A 245 -4.58 -3.49 -22.06
CA PHE A 245 -5.81 -4.28 -22.14
C PHE A 245 -7.04 -3.45 -21.75
N VAL A 246 -7.00 -2.71 -20.63
CA VAL A 246 -8.10 -1.85 -20.17
C VAL A 246 -8.46 -0.80 -21.22
N VAL A 247 -7.47 -0.12 -21.80
CA VAL A 247 -7.70 0.90 -22.83
C VAL A 247 -8.34 0.31 -24.09
N ILE A 248 -7.83 -0.83 -24.57
CA ILE A 248 -8.37 -1.50 -25.77
C ILE A 248 -9.80 -1.98 -25.54
N ASP A 249 -10.07 -2.60 -24.40
CA ASP A 249 -11.41 -3.13 -24.09
C ASP A 249 -12.43 -2.02 -23.83
N ALA A 250 -12.02 -0.91 -23.18
CA ALA A 250 -12.84 0.27 -23.02
C ALA A 250 -13.23 0.89 -24.37
N ALA A 251 -12.27 1.04 -25.30
CA ALA A 251 -12.53 1.53 -26.64
C ALA A 251 -13.48 0.61 -27.41
N ARG A 252 -13.29 -0.72 -27.33
CA ARG A 252 -14.19 -1.73 -27.92
C ARG A 252 -15.61 -1.63 -27.39
N ALA A 253 -15.77 -1.36 -26.09
CA ALA A 253 -17.06 -1.26 -25.42
C ALA A 253 -17.66 0.16 -25.45
N SER A 254 -17.02 1.12 -26.15
CA SER A 254 -17.43 2.54 -26.18
C SER A 254 -17.57 3.15 -24.78
N THR A 255 -16.75 2.71 -23.83
CA THR A 255 -16.67 3.27 -22.48
C THR A 255 -15.60 4.36 -22.47
N ALA A 256 -15.95 5.56 -22.02
CA ALA A 256 -14.99 6.66 -21.91
C ALA A 256 -14.08 6.39 -20.70
N VAL A 257 -12.84 5.98 -20.98
CA VAL A 257 -11.78 5.80 -19.98
C VAL A 257 -10.55 6.53 -20.50
N THR A 258 -10.04 7.48 -19.71
CA THR A 258 -8.79 8.18 -20.05
C THR A 258 -7.57 7.29 -19.80
N GLU A 259 -6.43 7.61 -20.40
CA GLU A 259 -5.19 6.86 -20.21
C GLU A 259 -4.75 6.88 -18.73
N PHE A 260 -4.94 8.01 -18.04
CA PHE A 260 -4.62 8.12 -16.61
C PHE A 260 -5.55 7.29 -15.74
N GLU A 261 -6.85 7.23 -16.05
CA GLU A 261 -7.80 6.35 -15.36
C GLU A 261 -7.44 4.87 -15.58
N ALA A 262 -7.05 4.48 -16.80
CA ALA A 262 -6.63 3.12 -17.10
C ALA A 262 -5.34 2.74 -16.36
N LEU A 263 -4.35 3.66 -16.29
CA LEU A 263 -3.14 3.48 -15.48
C LEU A 263 -3.48 3.32 -14.00
N GLY A 264 -4.31 4.22 -13.45
CA GLY A 264 -4.75 4.16 -12.07
C GLY A 264 -5.49 2.87 -11.72
N ALA A 265 -6.46 2.49 -12.55
CA ALA A 265 -7.24 1.28 -12.35
C ALA A 265 -6.36 0.02 -12.42
N SER A 266 -5.44 -0.03 -13.38
CA SER A 266 -4.52 -1.17 -13.53
C SER A 266 -3.54 -1.28 -12.35
N ALA A 267 -2.97 -0.15 -11.90
CA ALA A 267 -2.09 -0.12 -10.74
C ALA A 267 -2.84 -0.57 -9.48
N SER A 268 -4.04 -0.02 -9.26
CA SER A 268 -4.83 -0.32 -8.05
C SER A 268 -5.22 -1.78 -7.96
N ILE A 269 -5.68 -2.37 -9.07
CA ILE A 269 -6.09 -3.77 -9.14
C ILE A 269 -4.89 -4.71 -9.01
N PHE A 270 -3.83 -4.47 -9.78
CA PHE A 270 -2.66 -5.35 -9.75
C PHE A 270 -1.90 -5.28 -8.42
N LEU A 271 -1.85 -4.13 -7.78
CA LEU A 271 -1.16 -3.92 -6.50
C LEU A 271 -2.09 -4.05 -5.29
N ASN A 272 -3.36 -4.39 -5.51
CA ASN A 272 -4.45 -4.51 -4.52
C ASN A 272 -4.53 -3.33 -3.55
N ILE A 273 -4.67 -2.12 -4.09
CA ILE A 273 -4.73 -0.88 -3.31
C ILE A 273 -6.17 -0.53 -2.95
N GLY A 274 -7.12 -0.71 -3.89
CA GLY A 274 -8.54 -0.40 -3.69
C GLY A 274 -8.99 0.74 -4.60
N PRO A 275 -8.82 2.01 -4.22
CA PRO A 275 -9.22 3.15 -5.03
C PRO A 275 -8.24 3.41 -6.18
N ALA A 276 -8.74 4.02 -7.25
CA ALA A 276 -7.97 4.50 -8.40
C ALA A 276 -8.32 5.98 -8.65
N PHE A 277 -8.43 6.38 -9.92
CA PHE A 277 -8.74 7.76 -10.31
C PHE A 277 -9.92 7.78 -11.29
N GLY A 278 -10.54 8.96 -11.41
CA GLY A 278 -11.69 9.17 -12.30
C GLY A 278 -12.85 8.25 -11.95
N MET A 279 -13.37 7.49 -12.91
CA MET A 279 -14.54 6.63 -12.69
C MET A 279 -14.37 5.52 -11.63
N ALA A 280 -13.13 5.14 -11.28
CA ALA A 280 -12.83 4.28 -10.13
C ALA A 280 -12.14 5.07 -9.01
N GLY A 281 -12.53 6.33 -8.84
CA GLY A 281 -12.05 7.21 -7.80
C GLY A 281 -12.37 6.69 -6.38
N PRO A 282 -11.84 7.38 -5.36
CA PRO A 282 -11.95 6.95 -3.96
C PRO A 282 -13.37 6.88 -3.40
N MET A 283 -14.31 7.63 -3.96
CA MET A 283 -15.73 7.66 -3.56
C MET A 283 -16.63 6.96 -4.58
N ASP A 284 -16.03 6.35 -5.61
CA ASP A 284 -16.70 5.68 -6.71
C ASP A 284 -16.38 4.18 -6.71
N ASN A 285 -16.77 3.47 -7.77
CA ASN A 285 -16.59 2.02 -7.86
C ASN A 285 -16.30 1.56 -9.30
N TYR A 286 -15.84 0.33 -9.43
CA TYR A 286 -15.44 -0.25 -10.71
C TYR A 286 -16.62 -0.66 -11.62
N ALA A 287 -17.89 -0.44 -11.24
CA ALA A 287 -19.03 -0.95 -11.99
C ALA A 287 -19.15 -0.35 -13.40
N GLY A 288 -18.62 0.85 -13.63
CA GLY A 288 -18.63 1.47 -14.95
C GLY A 288 -17.69 0.81 -15.97
N PHE A 289 -16.73 -0.03 -15.53
CA PHE A 289 -15.86 -0.76 -16.45
C PHE A 289 -16.61 -1.90 -17.17
N PRO A 290 -16.24 -2.20 -18.43
CA PRO A 290 -16.79 -3.34 -19.16
C PRO A 290 -16.69 -4.64 -18.35
N THR A 291 -17.68 -5.53 -18.48
CA THR A 291 -17.67 -6.81 -17.76
C THR A 291 -16.44 -7.66 -18.06
N THR A 292 -15.94 -7.61 -19.30
CA THR A 292 -14.68 -8.22 -19.74
C THR A 292 -13.47 -7.64 -19.01
N THR A 293 -13.41 -6.32 -18.87
CA THR A 293 -12.37 -5.63 -18.09
C THR A 293 -12.41 -6.06 -16.61
N ARG A 294 -13.60 -6.03 -15.99
CA ARG A 294 -13.77 -6.46 -14.59
C ARG A 294 -13.37 -7.92 -14.36
N ALA A 295 -13.67 -8.82 -15.30
CA ALA A 295 -13.27 -10.22 -15.21
C ALA A 295 -11.73 -10.38 -15.19
N VAL A 296 -11.01 -9.64 -16.04
CA VAL A 296 -9.54 -9.64 -16.03
C VAL A 296 -8.99 -8.99 -14.77
N MET A 297 -9.62 -7.92 -14.28
CA MET A 297 -9.23 -7.28 -13.01
C MET A 297 -9.29 -8.25 -11.84
N VAL A 298 -10.34 -9.08 -11.72
CA VAL A 298 -10.43 -10.11 -10.66
C VAL A 298 -9.24 -11.07 -10.70
N VAL A 299 -8.85 -11.54 -11.90
CA VAL A 299 -7.68 -12.42 -12.05
C VAL A 299 -6.40 -11.69 -11.65
N MET A 300 -6.24 -10.43 -12.08
CA MET A 300 -5.04 -9.65 -11.77
C MET A 300 -4.90 -9.30 -10.28
N MET A 301 -6.00 -9.11 -9.55
CA MET A 301 -5.98 -8.99 -8.08
C MET A 301 -5.38 -10.23 -7.43
N TRP A 302 -5.75 -11.43 -7.90
CA TRP A 302 -5.22 -12.69 -7.40
C TRP A 302 -3.73 -12.82 -7.70
N VAL A 303 -3.31 -12.48 -8.93
CA VAL A 303 -1.88 -12.46 -9.29
C VAL A 303 -1.10 -11.52 -8.38
N GLY A 304 -1.63 -10.33 -8.11
CA GLY A 304 -1.03 -9.37 -7.19
C GLY A 304 -0.92 -9.88 -5.75
N ARG A 305 -1.93 -10.61 -5.26
CA ARG A 305 -1.98 -11.10 -3.86
C ARG A 305 -1.10 -12.33 -3.63
N ILE A 306 -1.01 -13.23 -4.62
CA ILE A 306 -0.27 -14.50 -4.53
C ILE A 306 1.23 -14.31 -4.81
N GLU A 307 1.64 -13.11 -5.23
CA GLU A 307 2.95 -12.78 -5.80
C GLU A 307 3.14 -13.35 -7.21
N ILE A 308 3.85 -12.60 -8.05
CA ILE A 308 3.95 -12.87 -9.49
C ILE A 308 4.71 -14.16 -9.78
N ILE A 309 5.81 -14.42 -9.06
CA ILE A 309 6.72 -15.54 -9.32
C ILE A 309 6.01 -16.88 -9.09
N PRO A 310 5.34 -17.15 -7.96
CA PRO A 310 4.57 -18.38 -7.77
C PRO A 310 3.54 -18.63 -8.87
N VAL A 311 2.82 -17.59 -9.30
CA VAL A 311 1.84 -17.72 -10.39
C VAL A 311 2.51 -18.12 -11.70
N LEU A 312 3.63 -17.48 -12.06
CA LEU A 312 4.34 -17.85 -13.28
C LEU A 312 4.91 -19.26 -13.22
N VAL A 313 5.42 -19.69 -12.05
CA VAL A 313 5.93 -21.06 -11.86
C VAL A 313 4.82 -22.09 -12.11
N LEU A 314 3.60 -21.84 -11.62
CA LEU A 314 2.44 -22.70 -11.89
C LEU A 314 2.09 -22.80 -13.38
N LEU A 315 2.42 -21.79 -14.19
CA LEU A 315 2.21 -21.82 -15.65
C LEU A 315 3.33 -22.55 -16.41
N THR A 316 4.43 -22.91 -15.74
CA THR A 316 5.52 -23.66 -16.38
C THR A 316 5.23 -25.17 -16.39
N PRO A 317 5.39 -25.87 -17.54
CA PRO A 317 5.17 -27.31 -17.62
C PRO A 317 6.08 -28.14 -16.71
N ALA A 318 7.23 -27.59 -16.29
CA ALA A 318 8.17 -28.26 -15.41
C ALA A 318 7.59 -28.53 -14.02
N PHE A 319 6.77 -27.61 -13.49
CA PHE A 319 6.11 -27.76 -12.19
C PHE A 319 5.15 -28.96 -12.14
N TRP A 320 4.50 -29.28 -13.26
CA TRP A 320 3.49 -30.35 -13.33
C TRP A 320 4.05 -31.74 -13.65
N LYS A 321 5.36 -31.83 -13.91
CA LYS A 321 6.04 -33.09 -14.27
C LYS A 321 6.88 -33.67 -13.13
N SER A 322 6.97 -32.97 -12.00
CA SER A 322 7.58 -33.44 -10.76
C SER A 322 6.55 -34.08 -9.85
#